data_AF-E1QUP3-F1
#
_entry.id   AF-E1QUP3-F1
#
_cell.length_a   1.000
_cell.length_b   1.000
_cell.length_c   1.000
_cell.angle_alpha   90.00
_cell.angle_beta   90.00
_cell.angle_gamma   90.00
#
_symmetry.space_group_name_H-M   'P 1'
#
loop_
_entity.id
_entity.type
_entity.pdbx_description
1 polymer ?
#
loop_
_entity_poly.entity_id
_entity_poly.type
_entity_poly.pdbx_seq_one_letter_code
_entity_poly.pdbx_strand_id
1 'polypeptide(L)' 'MECNNDKVRSIVEALSDKEPIEAYQTLLEENCFGRSMIYDVGGRYVVYMKDEENACVEETNSIDRARELARAFVDSVCS' A
#
# COMPACT_ATOMS: atom_id res chain seq x y z
N MET A 1 -2.90 1.86 -10.63
CA MET A 1 -3.25 1.02 -9.47
C MET A 1 -3.66 -0.35 -9.97
N GLU A 2 -3.04 -1.40 -9.44
CA GLU A 2 -3.31 -2.81 -9.78
C GLU A 2 -3.90 -3.53 -8.57
N CYS A 3 -5.09 -4.10 -8.69
CA CYS A 3 -5.78 -4.81 -7.61
C CYS A 3 -6.00 -6.30 -7.93
N ASN A 4 -5.41 -6.80 -9.02
CA ASN A 4 -5.49 -8.22 -9.34
C ASN A 4 -4.73 -9.06 -8.30
N ASN A 5 -5.45 -9.95 -7.62
CA ASN A 5 -4.93 -10.78 -6.53
C ASN A 5 -3.65 -11.55 -6.88
N ASP A 6 -3.54 -12.13 -8.07
CA ASP A 6 -2.36 -12.93 -8.46
C ASP A 6 -1.11 -12.05 -8.59
N LYS A 7 -1.28 -10.86 -9.17
CA LYS A 7 -0.19 -9.91 -9.39
C LYS A 7 0.23 -9.20 -8.10
N VAL A 8 -0.75 -8.79 -7.30
CA VAL A 8 -0.52 -8.24 -5.96
C VAL A 8 0.24 -9.24 -5.10
N ARG A 9 -0.19 -10.51 -5.10
CA ARG A 9 0.46 -11.57 -4.33
C ARG A 9 1.91 -11.79 -4.77
N SER A 10 2.18 -11.86 -6.08
CA SER A 10 3.54 -12.02 -6.59
C SER A 10 4.46 -10.87 -6.16
N ILE A 11 3.93 -9.64 -6.14
CA ILE A 11 4.68 -8.46 -5.69
C ILE A 11 4.91 -8.50 -4.17
N VAL A 12 3.89 -8.84 -3.38
CA VAL A 12 4.02 -8.95 -1.92
C VAL A 12 4.99 -10.06 -1.52
N GLU A 13 4.98 -11.21 -2.20
CA GLU A 13 5.96 -12.28 -1.99
C GLU A 13 7.39 -11.78 -2.28
N ALA A 14 7.59 -10.95 -3.31
CA ALA A 14 8.90 -10.34 -3.57
C ALA A 14 9.33 -9.27 -2.54
N LEU A 15 8.38 -8.80 -1.72
CA LEU A 15 8.60 -7.83 -0.66
C LEU A 15 8.71 -8.47 0.74
N SER A 16 8.56 -9.80 0.86
CA SER A 16 8.48 -10.48 2.16
C SER A 16 9.71 -10.28 3.06
N ASP A 17 10.89 -10.16 2.45
CA ASP A 17 12.17 -9.96 3.15
C ASP A 17 12.54 -8.47 3.29
N LYS A 18 11.64 -7.56 2.93
CA LYS A 18 11.86 -6.11 2.99
C LYS A 18 10.98 -5.48 4.05
N GLU A 19 11.57 -4.57 4.82
CA GLU A 19 10.79 -3.69 5.68
C GLU A 19 10.22 -2.52 4.86
N PRO A 20 8.96 -2.14 5.10
CA PRO A 20 8.42 -0.92 4.52
C PRO A 20 9.16 0.29 5.10
N ILE A 21 9.47 1.26 4.24
CA ILE A 21 10.07 2.53 4.63
C ILE A 21 9.08 3.32 5.48
N GLU A 22 7.81 3.28 5.08
CA GLU A 22 6.70 3.97 5.74
C GLU A 22 5.44 3.11 5.69
N ALA A 23 4.62 3.21 6.72
CA ALA A 23 3.32 2.57 6.80
C ALA A 23 2.28 3.55 7.33
N TYR A 24 1.10 3.54 6.72
CA TYR A 24 -0.06 4.31 7.11
C TYR A 24 -1.19 3.32 7.41
N GLN A 25 -1.97 3.59 8.45
CA GLN A 25 -3.11 2.74 8.80
C GLN A 25 -4.20 3.57 9.48
N THR A 26 -5.44 3.16 9.32
CA THR A 26 -6.58 3.71 10.05
C THR A 26 -6.44 3.35 11.54
N LEU A 27 -6.82 4.29 12.42
CA LEU A 27 -6.78 4.09 13.87
C LEU A 27 -8.13 3.49 14.31
N LEU A 28 -8.27 2.16 14.23
CA LEU A 28 -9.33 1.35 14.89
C LEU A 28 -10.63 2.11 15.25
N GLU A 29 -11.31 2.67 14.25
CA GLU A 29 -12.72 3.04 14.37
C GLU A 29 -13.54 1.83 13.91
N GLU A 30 -14.59 1.49 14.66
CA GLU A 30 -15.38 0.28 14.45
C GLU A 30 -15.88 0.20 12.98
N ASN A 31 -15.37 -0.77 12.22
CA ASN A 31 -15.67 -1.08 10.80
C ASN A 31 -14.97 -0.23 9.72
N CYS A 32 -13.78 0.33 10.00
CA CYS A 32 -12.93 0.87 8.93
C CYS A 32 -11.46 0.45 9.07
N PHE A 33 -11.04 -0.52 8.25
CA PHE A 33 -9.64 -0.95 8.18
C PHE A 33 -9.03 -0.61 6.82
N GLY A 34 -8.17 0.39 6.79
CA GLY A 34 -7.31 0.72 5.65
C GLY A 34 -5.86 0.72 6.08
N ARG A 35 -5.00 0.01 5.34
CA ARG A 35 -3.54 -0.01 5.56
C ARG A 35 -2.81 0.19 4.24
N SER A 36 -1.79 1.03 4.26
CA SER A 36 -0.86 1.16 3.15
C SER A 36 0.59 1.13 3.63
N MET A 37 1.47 0.59 2.80
CA MET A 37 2.89 0.38 3.10
C MET A 37 3.72 0.72 1.86
N ILE A 38 4.83 1.43 2.06
CA ILE A 38 5.71 1.89 0.98
C ILE A 38 7.03 1.13 1.09
N TYR A 39 7.47 0.51 0.00
CA TYR A 39 8.71 -0.25 -0.10
C TYR A 39 9.64 0.35 -1.15
N ASP A 40 10.95 0.35 -0.89
CA ASP A 40 11.96 0.63 -1.91
C ASP A 40 12.38 -0.65 -2.63
N VAL A 41 12.30 -0.61 -3.95
CA VAL A 41 12.70 -1.70 -4.83
C VAL A 41 13.64 -1.16 -5.89
N GLY A 42 14.87 -0.84 -5.47
CA GLY A 42 15.97 -0.58 -6.39
C GLY A 42 15.76 0.66 -7.26
N GLY A 43 15.31 1.77 -6.65
CA GLY A 43 15.05 3.03 -7.34
C GLY A 43 13.60 3.22 -7.80
N ARG A 44 12.69 2.33 -7.41
CA ARG A 44 11.24 2.50 -7.50
C ARG A 44 10.60 2.27 -6.15
N TYR A 45 9.49 2.95 -5.92
CA TYR A 45 8.67 2.79 -4.74
C TYR A 45 7.43 1.96 -5.07
N VAL A 46 7.20 0.91 -4.30
CA VAL A 46 6.00 0.09 -4.37
C VAL A 46 5.11 0.46 -3.20
N VAL A 47 3.90 0.89 -3.49
CA VAL A 47 2.86 1.18 -2.50
C VAL A 47 1.91 -0.01 -2.47
N TYR A 48 1.97 -0.79 -1.41
CA TYR A 48 0.99 -1.82 -1.12
C TYR A 48 -0.16 -1.21 -0.31
N MET A 49 -1.39 -1.44 -0.73
CA MET A 49 -2.61 -0.91 -0.13
C MET A 49 -3.55 -2.08 0.14
N LYS A 50 -4.19 -2.11 1.29
CA LYS A 50 -5.10 -3.16 1.70
C LYS A 50 -6.23 -2.58 2.53
N ASP A 51 -7.46 -2.96 2.21
CA ASP A 51 -8.64 -2.73 3.03
C ASP A 51 -9.26 -4.08 3.48
N GLU A 52 -10.49 -4.07 3.97
CA GLU A 52 -11.19 -5.29 4.43
C GLU A 52 -11.45 -6.29 3.30
N GLU A 53 -11.62 -5.82 2.06
CA GLU A 53 -12.09 -6.63 0.93
C GLU A 53 -11.00 -6.83 -0.14
N ASN A 54 -10.09 -5.88 -0.30
CA ASN A 54 -9.17 -5.79 -1.42
C ASN A 54 -7.73 -5.52 -0.99
N ALA A 55 -6.81 -5.95 -1.84
CA ALA A 55 -5.42 -5.55 -1.79
C ALA A 55 -4.99 -5.06 -3.18
N CYS A 56 -4.28 -3.95 -3.22
CA CYS A 56 -3.81 -3.31 -4.42
C CYS A 56 -2.34 -2.91 -4.26
N VAL A 57 -1.65 -2.77 -5.39
CA VAL A 57 -0.29 -2.27 -5.47
C VAL A 57 -0.21 -1.15 -6.50
N GLU A 58 0.65 -0.18 -6.23
CA GLU A 58 1.02 0.84 -7.19
C GLU A 58 2.53 1.06 -7.18
N GLU A 59 3.11 1.21 -8.37
CA GLU A 59 4.54 1.50 -8.53
C GLU A 59 4.73 2.96 -8.96
N THR A 60 5.71 3.63 -8.36
CA THR A 60 6.08 5.01 -8.71
C THR A 60 7.57 5.25 -8.54
N ASN A 61 8.12 6.21 -9.27
CA ASN A 61 9.53 6.59 -9.17
C ASN A 61 9.75 7.78 -8.22
N SER A 62 8.73 8.22 -7.49
CA SER A 62 8.78 9.35 -6.55
C SER A 62 8.23 8.96 -5.19
N ILE A 63 9.04 9.16 -4.14
CA ILE A 63 8.64 8.90 -2.75
C ILE A 63 7.48 9.81 -2.32
N ASP A 64 7.47 11.06 -2.77
CA ASP A 64 6.41 12.00 -2.43
C ASP A 64 5.07 11.57 -3.04
N ARG A 65 5.08 11.09 -4.29
CA ARG A 65 3.89 10.50 -4.90
C ARG A 65 3.47 9.20 -4.19
N ALA A 66 4.43 8.38 -3.76
CA ALA A 66 4.13 7.16 -3.00
C ALA A 66 3.41 7.48 -1.68
N ARG A 67 3.89 8.49 -0.94
CA ARG A 67 3.29 8.98 0.30
C ARG A 67 1.89 9.54 0.08
N GLU A 68 1.71 10.34 -0.97
CA GLU A 68 0.41 10.90 -1.33
C GLU A 68 -0.62 9.81 -1.61
N LEU A 69 -0.24 8.81 -2.42
CA LEU A 69 -1.10 7.65 -2.72
C LEU A 69 -1.44 6.84 -1.47
N ALA A 70 -0.44 6.56 -0.63
CA ALA A 70 -0.59 5.78 0.59
C ALA A 70 -1.56 6.45 1.59
N ARG A 71 -1.44 7.77 1.78
CA ARG A 71 -2.33 8.55 2.64
C ARG A 71 -3.74 8.67 2.06
N ALA A 72 -3.84 9.05 0.78
CA ALA A 72 -5.12 9.21 0.10
C ALA A 72 -5.94 7.92 0.12
N PHE A 73 -5.29 6.75 -0.01
CA PHE A 73 -5.95 5.47 0.14
C PHE A 73 -6.53 5.29 1.55
N VAL A 74 -5.71 5.41 2.59
CA VAL A 74 -6.14 5.23 3.99
C VAL A 74 -7.27 6.19 4.36
N ASP A 75 -7.17 7.45 3.93
CA ASP A 75 -8.21 8.47 4.16
C ASP A 75 -9.52 8.14 3.42
N SER A 76 -9.44 7.56 2.22
CA SER A 76 -10.62 7.20 1.42
C SER A 76 -11.40 6.01 1.95
N VAL A 77 -10.77 5.11 2.71
CA VAL A 77 -11.44 3.90 3.23
C VAL A 77 -12.43 4.23 4.35
N CYS A 78 -12.18 5.31 5.13
CA CYS A 78 -13.06 5.74 6.23
C CYS A 78 -13.93 6.96 5.89
N SER A 79 -14.02 7.36 4.62
CA SER A 79 -14.79 8.53 4.18
C SER A 79 -16.19 8.18 3.67
#